data_AF-A0A2N3XPS3-F1
#
_entry.id   AF-A0A2N3XPS3-F1
#
_cell.length_a   1.000
_cell.length_b   1.000
_cell.length_c   1.000
_cell.angle_alpha   90.00
_cell.angle_beta   90.00
_cell.angle_gamma   90.00
#
_symmetry.space_group_name_H-M   'P 1'
#
loop_
_entity.id
_entity.type
_entity.pdbx_description
1 polymer ?
#
loop_
_entity_poly.entity_id
_entity_poly.type
_entity_poly.pdbx_seq_one_letter_code
_entity_poly.pdbx_strand_id
1 'polypeptide(L)'
;MTPQPKPGSASKLAASSTATPLDVAATIDTTTGTRDDLTPTQRKNAAATVTYLTRKAQAGYLDYPTALKNGWHIATGIIEGACRHLIADRMDITGARWKLPSAEAILQLRALHANGDFNDYWTYHLTQEQQRNHPTHNAIPQAA
;
A
#
# COMPACT_ATOMS: atom_id res chain seq x y z
N MET A 1 1.75 -23.31 26.68
CA MET A 1 1.37 -22.11 27.45
C MET A 1 1.61 -20.90 26.55
N THR A 2 0.62 -20.58 25.73
CA THR A 2 0.69 -19.55 24.69
C THR A 2 0.47 -18.17 25.35
N PRO A 3 1.29 -17.14 25.06
CA PRO A 3 1.07 -15.84 25.66
C PRO A 3 -0.22 -15.22 25.10
N GLN A 4 -1.12 -14.83 25.99
CA GLN A 4 -2.30 -14.04 25.65
C GLN A 4 -1.85 -12.64 25.18
N PRO A 5 -2.45 -12.08 24.10
CA PRO A 5 -2.13 -10.73 23.66
C PRO A 5 -2.57 -9.69 24.71
N LYS A 6 -1.66 -8.74 25.02
CA LYS A 6 -1.94 -7.65 25.96
C LYS A 6 -3.08 -6.75 25.43
N PRO A 7 -4.05 -6.35 26.27
CA PRO A 7 -5.12 -5.45 25.86
C PRO A 7 -4.54 -4.04 25.76
N GLY A 8 -4.25 -3.60 24.53
CA GLY A 8 -3.75 -2.26 24.27
C GLY A 8 -4.00 -1.85 22.83
N SER A 9 -4.69 -0.72 22.66
CA SER A 9 -4.92 0.05 21.42
C SER A 9 -6.20 -0.21 20.62
N ALA A 10 -6.76 -1.43 20.58
CA ALA A 10 -7.96 -1.70 19.76
C ALA A 10 -9.25 -1.02 20.27
N SER A 11 -9.34 -0.73 21.57
CA SER A 11 -10.58 -0.25 22.21
C SER A 11 -10.85 1.24 22.04
N LYS A 12 -9.93 2.03 21.47
CA LYS A 12 -10.11 3.49 21.34
C LYS A 12 -10.81 3.91 20.03
N LEU A 13 -10.96 3.01 19.06
CA LEU A 13 -11.69 3.27 17.81
C LEU A 13 -13.19 2.90 17.85
N ALA A 14 -13.67 2.31 18.95
CA ALA A 14 -15.08 1.91 19.07
C ALA A 14 -16.05 3.08 19.36
N ALA A 15 -15.54 4.32 19.46
CA ALA A 15 -16.34 5.52 19.70
C ALA A 15 -16.30 6.52 18.53
N SER A 16 -16.14 6.04 17.29
CA SER A 16 -16.11 6.90 16.11
C SER A 16 -17.51 7.05 15.51
N SER A 17 -18.14 8.20 15.81
CA SER A 17 -19.29 8.85 15.17
C SER A 17 -20.00 8.09 14.04
N THR A 18 -21.32 7.92 14.17
CA THR A 18 -22.26 7.43 13.13
C THR A 18 -22.33 8.31 11.88
N ALA A 19 -21.55 9.39 11.79
CA ALA A 19 -21.56 10.31 10.66
C ALA A 19 -20.94 9.69 9.41
N THR A 20 -21.70 9.72 8.32
CA THR A 20 -21.21 9.36 6.99
C THR A 20 -20.22 10.41 6.47
N PRO A 21 -19.39 10.07 5.48
CA PRO A 21 -18.54 11.06 4.82
C PRO A 21 -19.30 12.25 4.22
N LEU A 22 -20.57 12.05 3.82
CA LEU A 22 -21.44 13.12 3.33
C LEU A 22 -21.91 14.03 4.48
N ASP A 23 -22.18 13.49 5.67
CA ASP A 23 -22.52 14.29 6.85
C ASP A 23 -21.35 15.18 7.26
N VAL A 24 -20.12 14.64 7.18
CA VAL A 24 -18.89 15.42 7.41
C VAL A 24 -18.75 16.53 6.37
N ALA A 25 -18.97 16.24 5.08
CA ALA A 25 -18.91 17.24 4.02
C ALA A 25 -19.95 18.36 4.23
N ALA A 26 -21.19 18.01 4.57
CA ALA A 26 -22.26 18.97 4.87
C ALA A 26 -21.94 19.84 6.09
N THR A 27 -21.32 19.24 7.11
CA THR A 27 -20.87 19.97 8.32
C THR A 27 -19.77 20.98 7.99
N ILE A 28 -18.79 20.58 7.18
CA ILE A 28 -17.70 21.48 6.73
C ILE A 28 -18.28 22.65 5.94
N ASP A 29 -19.21 22.39 5.02
CA ASP A 29 -19.84 23.42 4.18
C ASP A 29 -20.62 24.43 5.04
N THR A 30 -21.48 23.93 5.93
CA THR A 30 -22.28 24.77 6.85
C THR A 30 -21.40 25.59 7.79
N THR A 31 -20.36 24.99 8.36
CA THR A 31 -19.44 25.69 9.28
C THR A 31 -18.64 26.76 8.55
N THR A 32 -18.24 26.49 7.31
CA THR A 32 -17.51 27.46 6.49
C THR A 32 -18.38 28.64 6.10
N GLY A 33 -19.67 28.40 5.79
CA GLY A 33 -20.63 29.45 5.43
C GLY A 33 -21.01 30.38 6.59
N THR A 34 -20.88 29.93 7.84
CA THR A 34 -21.28 30.68 9.05
C THR A 34 -20.12 31.40 9.74
N ARG A 35 -18.88 31.11 9.36
CA ARG A 35 -17.68 31.75 9.91
C ARG A 35 -17.23 32.91 9.07
N ASP A 36 -17.13 34.10 9.66
CA ASP A 36 -16.65 35.31 8.98
C ASP A 36 -15.13 35.51 9.09
N ASP A 37 -14.49 34.81 10.03
CA ASP A 37 -13.04 34.92 10.32
C ASP A 37 -12.14 34.14 9.34
N LEU A 38 -12.74 33.44 8.37
CA LEU A 38 -12.00 32.62 7.42
C LEU A 38 -11.44 33.44 6.25
N THR A 39 -10.14 33.30 6.04
CA THR A 39 -9.45 33.83 4.86
C THR A 39 -9.96 33.19 3.57
N PRO A 40 -9.80 33.84 2.40
CA PRO A 40 -10.15 33.26 1.11
C PRO A 40 -9.49 31.89 0.85
N THR A 41 -8.23 31.71 1.27
CA THR A 41 -7.51 30.44 1.14
C THR A 41 -8.15 29.34 1.97
N GLN A 42 -8.54 29.62 3.21
CA GLN A 42 -9.22 28.64 4.08
C GLN A 42 -10.57 28.22 3.48
N ARG A 43 -11.37 29.17 2.97
CA ARG A 43 -12.64 28.88 2.31
C ARG A 43 -12.45 28.02 1.05
N LYS A 44 -11.44 28.35 0.23
CA LYS A 44 -11.10 27.55 -0.95
C LYS A 44 -10.72 26.11 -0.58
N ASN A 45 -9.89 25.94 0.44
CA ASN A 45 -9.48 24.61 0.90
C ASN A 45 -10.67 23.82 1.44
N ALA A 46 -11.55 24.45 2.23
CA ALA A 46 -12.78 23.81 2.72
C ALA A 46 -13.68 23.35 1.57
N ALA A 47 -13.92 24.21 0.57
CA ALA A 47 -14.70 23.85 -0.62
C ALA A 47 -14.07 22.69 -1.42
N ALA A 48 -12.74 22.68 -1.55
CA ALA A 48 -12.02 21.57 -2.17
C ALA A 48 -12.17 20.27 -1.35
N THR A 49 -12.10 20.33 -0.03
CA THR A 49 -12.32 19.20 0.87
C THR A 49 -13.74 18.65 0.75
N VAL A 50 -14.76 19.51 0.75
CA VAL A 50 -16.17 19.11 0.54
C VAL A 50 -16.32 18.39 -0.80
N THR A 51 -15.79 18.98 -1.88
CA THR A 51 -15.82 18.39 -3.22
C THR A 51 -15.16 17.00 -3.24
N TYR A 52 -14.00 16.86 -2.60
CA TYR A 52 -13.26 15.61 -2.52
C TYR A 52 -14.05 14.53 -1.78
N LEU A 53 -14.53 14.83 -0.57
CA LEU A 53 -15.26 13.88 0.26
C LEU A 53 -16.54 13.41 -0.43
N THR A 54 -17.30 14.33 -1.02
CA THR A 54 -18.53 13.99 -1.75
C THR A 54 -18.24 13.06 -2.93
N ARG A 55 -17.26 13.38 -3.78
CA ARG A 55 -16.89 12.53 -4.93
C ARG A 55 -16.42 11.14 -4.51
N LYS A 56 -15.59 11.06 -3.46
CA LYS A 56 -15.06 9.78 -2.98
C LYS A 56 -16.12 8.94 -2.28
N ALA A 57 -17.04 9.57 -1.54
CA ALA A 57 -18.20 8.90 -0.96
C ALA A 57 -19.13 8.32 -2.04
N GLN A 58 -19.49 9.13 -3.05
CA GLN A 58 -20.33 8.70 -4.17
C GLN A 58 -19.72 7.55 -4.97
N ALA A 59 -18.39 7.56 -5.13
CA ALA A 59 -17.67 6.48 -5.79
C ALA A 59 -17.42 5.24 -4.90
N GLY A 60 -17.92 5.23 -3.65
CA GLY A 60 -17.81 4.08 -2.73
C GLY A 60 -16.43 3.90 -2.08
N TYR A 61 -15.50 4.87 -2.21
CA TYR A 61 -14.14 4.74 -1.67
C TYR A 61 -14.03 4.99 -0.16
N LEU A 62 -15.10 5.50 0.47
CA LEU A 62 -15.08 5.91 1.89
C LEU A 62 -15.94 4.99 2.78
N ASP A 63 -16.26 3.77 2.31
CA ASP A 63 -16.92 2.73 3.13
C ASP A 63 -15.91 2.08 4.10
N TYR A 64 -15.43 2.88 5.06
CA TYR A 64 -14.54 2.44 6.11
C TYR A 64 -15.13 1.35 7.01
N PRO A 65 -16.43 1.36 7.36
CA PRO A 65 -17.03 0.26 8.13
C PRO A 65 -16.87 -1.10 7.46
N THR A 66 -17.15 -1.20 6.16
CA THR A 66 -16.95 -2.45 5.41
C THR A 66 -15.48 -2.82 5.33
N ALA A 67 -14.60 -1.85 5.05
CA ALA A 67 -13.16 -2.10 5.01
C ALA A 67 -12.62 -2.65 6.35
N LEU A 68 -13.02 -2.04 7.47
CA LEU A 68 -12.64 -2.50 8.81
C LEU A 68 -13.22 -3.88 9.15
N LYS A 69 -14.47 -4.14 8.79
CA LYS A 69 -15.10 -5.46 8.96
C LYS A 69 -14.35 -6.56 8.19
N ASN A 70 -13.84 -6.24 7.01
CA ASN A 70 -13.06 -7.16 6.18
C ASN A 70 -11.56 -7.21 6.54
N GLY A 71 -11.12 -6.44 7.56
CA GLY A 71 -9.71 -6.35 7.93
C GLY A 71 -8.83 -5.68 6.87
N TRP A 72 -9.42 -4.90 5.96
CA TRP A 72 -8.68 -4.15 4.95
C TRP A 72 -7.96 -2.97 5.60
N HIS A 73 -6.72 -2.75 5.15
CA HIS A 73 -5.92 -1.63 5.63
C HIS A 73 -6.53 -0.30 5.14
N ILE A 74 -7.00 0.51 6.09
CA ILE A 74 -7.51 1.87 5.84
C ILE A 74 -6.47 2.96 6.11
N ALA A 75 -5.36 2.61 6.75
CA ALA A 75 -4.30 3.54 7.13
C ALA A 75 -3.21 3.58 6.06
N THR A 76 -2.83 4.79 5.64
CA THR A 76 -1.75 4.97 4.68
C THR A 76 -0.39 4.63 5.26
N GLY A 77 -0.19 4.66 6.58
CA GLY A 77 1.13 4.48 7.20
C GLY A 77 1.84 3.16 6.88
N ILE A 78 1.11 2.04 6.81
CA ILE A 78 1.70 0.75 6.41
C ILE A 78 2.07 0.76 4.92
N ILE A 79 1.22 1.36 4.09
CA ILE A 79 1.45 1.50 2.64
C ILE A 79 2.65 2.44 2.39
N GLU A 80 2.70 3.58 3.06
CA GLU A 80 3.80 4.55 3.00
C GLU A 80 5.10 3.96 3.53
N GLY A 81 5.03 3.18 4.62
CA GLY A 81 6.17 2.44 5.16
C GLY A 81 6.71 1.43 4.16
N ALA A 82 5.84 0.65 3.52
CA ALA A 82 6.22 -0.29 2.48
C ALA A 82 6.82 0.42 1.26
N CYS A 83 6.20 1.49 0.75
CA CYS A 83 6.73 2.27 -0.37
C CYS A 83 8.09 2.91 -0.03
N ARG A 84 8.24 3.49 1.15
CA ARG A 84 9.51 4.06 1.61
C ARG A 84 10.59 2.97 1.65
N HIS A 85 10.29 1.85 2.30
CA HIS A 85 11.26 0.79 2.49
C HIS A 85 11.63 0.08 1.17
N LEU A 86 10.64 -0.32 0.38
CA LEU A 86 10.87 -1.09 -0.85
C LEU A 86 11.36 -0.22 -2.01
N ILE A 87 10.87 1.02 -2.12
CA ILE A 87 11.15 1.88 -3.27
C ILE A 87 12.17 2.95 -2.89
N ALA A 88 11.82 3.87 -1.99
CA ALA A 88 12.58 5.10 -1.76
C ALA A 88 14.03 4.81 -1.32
N ASP A 89 14.23 3.86 -0.40
CA ASP A 89 15.55 3.51 0.13
C ASP A 89 16.58 3.11 -0.96
N ARG A 90 16.13 2.74 -2.17
CA ARG A 90 17.02 2.34 -3.27
C ARG A 90 16.89 3.19 -4.52
N MET A 91 15.66 3.63 -4.83
CA MET A 91 15.34 4.35 -6.05
C MET A 91 15.48 5.86 -5.91
N ASP A 92 15.31 6.40 -4.69
CA ASP A 92 15.37 7.84 -4.40
C ASP A 92 16.75 8.28 -3.86
N ILE A 93 17.81 7.61 -4.32
CA ILE A 93 19.19 7.97 -4.00
C ILE A 93 19.67 9.00 -5.02
N THR A 94 20.22 10.13 -4.53
CA THR A 94 20.75 11.18 -5.40
C THR A 94 21.77 10.62 -6.41
N GLY A 95 21.57 10.94 -7.69
CA GLY A 95 22.43 10.47 -8.78
C GLY A 95 22.13 9.07 -9.31
N ALA A 96 21.20 8.33 -8.70
CA ALA A 96 20.76 7.04 -9.24
C ALA A 96 19.98 7.24 -10.55
N ARG A 97 20.27 6.39 -11.54
CA ARG A 97 19.55 6.36 -12.82
C ARG A 97 19.04 4.96 -13.06
N TRP A 98 17.74 4.85 -13.25
CA TRP A 98 17.07 3.58 -13.42
C TRP A 98 16.35 3.53 -14.75
N LYS A 99 16.54 2.42 -15.48
CA LYS A 99 15.62 2.03 -16.55
C LYS A 99 14.51 1.20 -15.93
N LEU A 100 13.29 1.30 -16.44
CA LEU A 100 12.12 0.58 -15.91
C LEU A 100 12.39 -0.93 -15.70
N PRO A 101 12.99 -1.67 -16.65
CA PRO A 101 13.24 -3.10 -16.44
C PRO A 101 14.21 -3.39 -15.28
N SER A 102 15.24 -2.57 -15.13
CA SER A 102 16.22 -2.73 -14.04
C SER A 102 15.64 -2.30 -12.69
N ALA A 103 14.80 -1.28 -12.67
CA ALA A 103 14.11 -0.85 -11.45
C ALA A 103 13.18 -1.96 -10.95
N GLU A 104 12.36 -2.51 -11.85
CA GLU A 104 11.41 -3.57 -11.53
C GLU A 104 12.12 -4.82 -10.99
N ALA A 105 13.18 -5.28 -11.66
CA ALA A 105 13.94 -6.44 -11.21
C ALA A 105 14.51 -6.26 -9.79
N ILE A 106 15.03 -5.07 -9.47
CA ILE A 106 15.51 -4.76 -8.11
C ILE A 106 14.35 -4.70 -7.11
N LEU A 107 13.21 -4.10 -7.46
CA LEU A 107 12.06 -4.05 -6.55
C LEU A 107 11.51 -5.45 -6.24
N GLN A 108 11.44 -6.34 -7.24
CA GLN A 108 11.03 -7.74 -7.04
C GLN A 108 11.99 -8.46 -6.09
N LEU A 109 13.31 -8.29 -6.28
CA LEU A 109 14.31 -8.88 -5.38
C LEU A 109 14.18 -8.34 -3.95
N ARG A 110 13.96 -7.04 -3.80
CA ARG A 110 13.74 -6.42 -2.47
C ARG A 110 12.47 -6.93 -1.81
N ALA A 111 11.39 -7.14 -2.57
CA ALA A 111 10.16 -7.72 -2.05
C ALA A 111 10.37 -9.15 -1.54
N LEU A 112 11.10 -9.99 -2.28
CA LEU A 112 11.48 -11.34 -1.84
C LEU A 112 12.27 -11.31 -0.52
N HIS A 113 13.24 -10.40 -0.40
CA HIS A 113 14.00 -10.22 0.84
C HIS A 113 13.12 -9.73 2.00
N ALA A 114 12.25 -8.74 1.78
CA ALA A 114 11.39 -8.19 2.81
C ALA A 114 10.38 -9.21 3.33
N ASN A 115 9.92 -10.13 2.47
CA ASN A 115 9.00 -11.20 2.83
C ASN A 115 9.71 -12.43 3.45
N GLY A 116 11.04 -12.54 3.30
CA GLY A 116 11.81 -13.70 3.75
C GLY A 116 11.88 -14.85 2.74
N ASP A 117 11.32 -14.68 1.55
CA ASP A 117 11.18 -15.71 0.50
C ASP A 117 12.41 -15.85 -0.40
N PHE A 118 13.47 -15.07 -0.15
CA PHE A 118 14.63 -15.02 -1.02
C PHE A 118 15.31 -16.39 -1.21
N ASN A 119 15.46 -17.16 -0.13
CA ASN A 119 16.17 -18.45 -0.21
C ASN A 119 15.41 -19.46 -1.07
N ASP A 120 14.10 -19.56 -0.90
CA ASP A 120 13.25 -20.46 -1.68
C ASP A 120 13.26 -20.07 -3.16
N TYR A 121 13.12 -18.78 -3.44
CA TYR A 121 13.26 -18.25 -4.79
C TYR A 121 14.64 -18.55 -5.39
N TRP A 122 15.71 -18.40 -4.62
CA TRP A 122 17.07 -18.61 -5.09
C TRP A 122 17.31 -20.07 -5.50
N THR A 123 16.86 -21.03 -4.68
CA THR A 123 16.92 -22.46 -5.03
C THR A 123 16.14 -22.77 -6.30
N TYR A 124 14.92 -22.22 -6.43
CA TYR A 124 14.13 -22.36 -7.64
C TYR A 124 14.86 -21.78 -8.86
N HIS A 125 15.37 -20.55 -8.75
CA HIS A 125 16.06 -19.85 -9.84
C HIS A 125 17.27 -20.64 -10.34
N LEU A 126 18.12 -21.15 -9.44
CA LEU A 126 19.28 -21.97 -9.82
C LEU A 126 18.87 -23.26 -10.57
N THR A 127 17.79 -23.90 -10.13
CA THR A 127 17.26 -25.11 -10.79
C THR A 127 16.81 -24.80 -12.21
N GLN A 128 16.11 -23.67 -12.41
CA GLN A 128 15.68 -23.22 -13.74
C GLN A 128 16.85 -22.83 -14.64
N GLU A 129 17.85 -22.13 -14.10
CA GLU A 129 19.06 -21.78 -14.84
C GLU A 129 19.85 -23.02 -15.29
N GLN A 130 19.94 -24.03 -14.42
CA GLN A 130 20.57 -25.30 -14.77
C GLN A 130 19.82 -25.99 -15.93
N GLN A 131 18.49 -26.06 -15.88
CA GLN A 131 17.68 -26.66 -16.95
C GLN A 131 17.83 -25.92 -18.28
N ARG A 132 17.87 -24.58 -18.25
CA ARG A 132 18.01 -23.74 -19.45
C ARG A 132 19.38 -23.88 -20.10
N ASN A 133 20.44 -23.90 -19.30
CA ASN A 133 21.82 -23.88 -19.80
C ASN A 133 22.36 -25.30 -20.05
N HIS A 134 21.81 -26.30 -19.39
CA HIS A 134 22.16 -27.71 -19.52
C HIS A 134 20.90 -28.56 -19.72
N PRO A 135 20.21 -28.43 -20.87
CA PRO A 135 19.18 -29.39 -21.23
C PRO A 135 19.84 -30.77 -21.24
N THR A 136 19.30 -31.69 -20.43
CA THR A 136 19.85 -33.04 -20.24
C THR A 136 20.17 -33.68 -21.59
N HIS A 137 21.45 -33.91 -21.87
CA HIS A 137 21.92 -34.66 -23.03
C HIS A 137 21.70 -36.17 -22.79
N ASN A 138 20.44 -36.60 -22.69
CA ASN A 138 20.06 -38.03 -22.66
C ASN A 138 19.75 -38.55 -24.06
N ALA A 139 20.56 -38.18 -25.05
CA ALA A 139 20.51 -38.75 -26.39
C ALA A 139 21.95 -38.85 -26.95
N ILE A 140 22.75 -39.75 -26.38
CA ILE A 140 23.83 -40.36 -27.15
C ILE A 140 23.15 -41.49 -27.94
N PRO A 141 23.03 -41.43 -29.28
CA PRO A 141 22.56 -42.58 -30.04
C PRO A 141 23.62 -43.68 -29.89
N GLN A 142 23.23 -44.86 -29.41
CA GLN A 142 24.07 -46.04 -29.52
C GLN A 142 24.27 -46.32 -31.01
N ALA A 143 25.51 -46.16 -31.47
CA ALA A 143 25.93 -46.54 -32.82
C ALA A 143 25.71 -48.04 -33.01
N ALA A 144 24.99 -48.38 -34.08
CA ALA A 144 24.76 -49.74 -34.56
C ALA A 144 25.97 -50.27 -35.32
#